data_AF-A0A9Q5ZDH4-F1
#
_entry.id   AF-A0A9Q5ZDH4-F1
#
_cell.length_a   1.000
_cell.length_b   1.000
_cell.length_c   1.000
_cell.angle_alpha   90.00
_cell.angle_beta   90.00
_cell.angle_gamma   90.00
#
_symmetry.space_group_name_H-M   'P 1'
#
loop_
_entity.id
_entity.type
_entity.pdbx_description
1 polymer ?
#
loop_
_entity_poly.entity_id
_entity_poly.type
_entity_poly.pdbx_seq_one_letter_code
_entity_poly.pdbx_strand_id
1 'polypeptide(L)'
;MKIPCWSELNPHQQGALLSFGYNLGSKFYGLSNFESMTRVLKNKDWANIRETFIKYRNPGSNVEQGLRRRREAEADLFLKPYV
;
A
#
# COMPACT_ATOMS: atom_id res chain seq x y z
N MET A 1 0.62 -7.17 -13.10
CA MET A 1 1.32 -6.23 -12.20
C MET A 1 2.61 -6.91 -11.76
N LYS A 2 3.79 -6.31 -11.95
CA LYS A 2 5.07 -6.92 -11.56
C LYS A 2 5.76 -6.04 -10.53
N ILE A 3 5.36 -6.18 -9.27
CA ILE A 3 6.06 -5.57 -8.13
C ILE A 3 7.36 -6.38 -7.97
N PRO A 4 8.56 -5.80 -8.12
CA PRO A 4 9.80 -6.57 -8.20
C PRO A 4 10.09 -7.44 -6.98
N CYS A 5 9.72 -6.97 -5.78
CA CYS A 5 9.92 -7.69 -4.52
C CYS A 5 8.78 -8.67 -4.17
N TRP A 6 7.78 -8.86 -5.05
CA TRP A 6 6.54 -9.59 -4.72
C TRP A 6 6.77 -10.98 -4.11
N SER A 7 7.68 -11.76 -4.68
CA SER A 7 8.00 -13.12 -4.24
C SER A 7 8.70 -13.17 -2.88
N GLU A 8 9.24 -12.05 -2.41
CA GLU A 8 9.91 -11.94 -1.11
C GLU A 8 8.97 -11.46 -0.01
N LEU A 9 7.79 -10.94 -0.38
CA LEU A 9 6.80 -10.47 0.57
C LEU A 9 6.09 -11.66 1.23
N ASN A 10 5.88 -11.57 2.53
CA ASN A 10 5.08 -12.55 3.26
C ASN A 10 3.58 -12.40 2.92
N PRO A 11 2.73 -13.39 3.26
CA PRO A 11 1.30 -13.33 2.97
C PRO A 11 0.55 -12.11 3.54
N HIS A 12 0.94 -11.59 4.71
CA HIS A 12 0.31 -10.36 5.23
C HIS A 12 0.62 -9.15 4.33
N GLN A 13 1.89 -9.01 3.93
CA GLN A 13 2.35 -7.94 3.04
C GLN A 13 1.68 -8.04 1.66
N GLN A 14 1.61 -9.24 1.10
CA GLN A 14 0.90 -9.49 -0.15
C GLN A 14 -0.59 -9.15 -0.02
N GLY A 15 -1.24 -9.60 1.05
CA GLY A 15 -2.65 -9.33 1.32
C GLY A 15 -2.98 -7.83 1.42
N ALA A 16 -2.13 -7.06 2.12
CA ALA A 16 -2.27 -5.61 2.22
C ALA A 16 -2.20 -4.93 0.84
N LEU A 17 -1.24 -5.33 -0.01
CA LEU A 17 -1.09 -4.78 -1.36
C LEU A 17 -2.23 -5.20 -2.30
N LEU A 18 -2.77 -6.41 -2.14
CA LEU A 18 -3.96 -6.85 -2.88
C LEU A 18 -5.20 -6.03 -2.50
N SER A 19 -5.43 -5.79 -1.20
CA SER A 19 -6.53 -4.91 -0.74
C SER A 19 -6.40 -3.50 -1.31
N PHE A 20 -5.18 -2.95 -1.27
CA PHE A 20 -4.89 -1.62 -1.79
C PHE A 20 -5.15 -1.54 -3.30
N GLY A 21 -4.62 -2.51 -4.07
CA GLY A 21 -4.82 -2.60 -5.51
C GLY A 21 -6.28 -2.85 -5.89
N TYR A 22 -7.04 -3.62 -5.10
CA TYR A 22 -8.48 -3.80 -5.34
C TYR A 22 -9.23 -2.48 -5.22
N ASN A 23 -8.87 -1.62 -4.26
CA ASN A 23 -9.55 -0.35 -4.03
C ASN A 23 -9.17 0.75 -5.03
N LEU A 24 -7.89 0.83 -5.41
CA LEU A 24 -7.37 1.96 -6.19
C LEU A 24 -6.98 1.60 -7.63
N GLY A 25 -7.01 0.31 -7.97
CA GLY A 25 -6.65 -0.20 -9.28
C GLY A 25 -5.48 -1.20 -9.22
N SER A 26 -5.67 -2.38 -9.81
CA SER A 26 -4.74 -3.50 -9.77
C SER A 26 -3.43 -3.29 -10.55
N LYS A 27 -3.28 -2.13 -11.21
CA LYS A 27 -2.09 -1.75 -11.99
C LYS A 27 -1.36 -0.55 -11.38
N PHE A 28 -1.51 -0.30 -10.08
CA PHE A 28 -0.93 0.87 -9.41
C PHE A 28 0.60 0.95 -9.49
N TYR A 29 1.31 -0.19 -9.47
CA TYR A 29 2.77 -0.19 -9.47
C TYR A 29 3.32 0.38 -10.77
N GLY A 30 4.09 1.47 -10.68
CA GLY A 30 4.66 2.19 -11.82
C GLY A 30 3.68 3.11 -12.56
N LEU A 31 2.45 3.26 -12.05
CA LEU A 31 1.47 4.19 -12.62
C LEU A 31 1.71 5.62 -12.10
N SER A 32 1.37 6.61 -12.93
CA SER A 32 1.30 8.01 -12.51
C SER A 32 0.39 8.18 -11.28
N ASN A 33 0.76 9.07 -10.37
CA ASN A 33 0.17 9.29 -9.05
C ASN A 33 0.47 8.19 -8.00
N PHE A 34 1.15 7.10 -8.39
CA PHE A 34 1.58 6.02 -7.50
C PHE A 34 3.09 5.98 -7.26
N GLU A 35 3.79 7.08 -7.50
CA GLU A 35 5.26 7.18 -7.44
C GLU A 35 5.78 6.89 -6.03
N SER A 36 5.08 7.36 -4.99
CA SER A 36 5.49 7.14 -3.61
C SER A 36 5.41 5.66 -3.21
N MET A 37 4.30 4.98 -3.53
CA MET A 37 4.15 3.54 -3.32
C MET A 37 5.14 2.74 -4.16
N THR A 38 5.33 3.12 -5.42
CA THR A 38 6.31 2.49 -6.31
C THR A 38 7.73 2.58 -5.74
N ARG A 39 8.13 3.75 -5.25
CA ARG A 39 9.45 3.97 -4.64
C ARG A 39 9.66 3.12 -3.39
N VAL A 40 8.68 3.10 -2.48
CA VAL A 40 8.77 2.31 -1.25
C VAL A 40 8.91 0.82 -1.56
N LEU A 41 8.07 0.29 -2.46
CA LEU A 41 8.12 -1.14 -2.84
C LEU A 41 9.42 -1.49 -3.57
N LYS A 42 9.90 -0.63 -4.47
CA LYS A 42 11.16 -0.81 -5.19
C LYS A 42 12.36 -0.85 -4.25
N ASN A 43 12.38 0.04 -3.25
CA ASN A 43 13.52 0.19 -2.33
C ASN A 43 13.40 -0.68 -1.06
N LYS A 44 12.29 -1.41 -0.90
CA LYS A 44 11.95 -2.17 0.33
C LYS A 44 11.98 -1.28 1.58
N ASP A 45 11.53 -0.04 1.43
CA ASP A 45 11.58 0.99 2.48
C ASP A 45 10.37 0.85 3.43
N TRP A 46 10.38 -0.22 4.22
CA TRP A 46 9.28 -0.55 5.12
C TRP A 46 9.11 0.46 6.25
N ALA A 47 10.14 1.24 6.59
CA ALA A 47 10.02 2.34 7.52
C ALA A 47 8.99 3.39 7.06
N ASN A 48 8.88 3.60 5.73
CA ASN A 48 7.96 4.58 5.13
C ASN A 48 6.67 3.96 4.56
N ILE A 49 6.42 2.65 4.73
CA ILE A 49 5.23 2.00 4.12
C ILE A 49 3.92 2.53 4.69
N ARG A 50 3.85 2.76 6.02
CA ARG A 50 2.64 3.23 6.70
C ARG A 50 2.23 4.62 6.22
N GLU A 51 3.16 5.58 6.27
CA GLU A 51 2.88 6.94 5.79
C GLU A 51 2.52 6.94 4.30
N THR A 52 3.09 6.02 3.53
CA THR A 52 2.84 5.90 2.10
C THR A 52 1.43 5.39 1.81
N PHE A 53 0.93 4.36 2.51
CA PHE A 53 -0.49 3.97 2.42
C PHE A 53 -1.42 5.16 2.73
N ILE A 54 -1.15 5.90 3.81
CA ILE A 54 -1.98 7.00 4.29
C ILE A 54 -2.08 8.16 3.28
N LYS A 55 -1.10 8.34 2.38
CA LYS A 55 -1.17 9.35 1.29
C LYS A 55 -2.34 9.09 0.35
N TYR A 56 -2.73 7.83 0.13
CA TYR A 56 -3.80 7.42 -0.78
C TYR A 56 -5.18 7.40 -0.11
N ARG A 57 -5.54 8.52 0.51
CA ARG A 57 -6.81 8.70 1.24
C ARG A 57 -7.76 9.73 0.63
N ASN A 58 -7.40 10.33 -0.51
CA ASN A 58 -8.15 11.40 -1.16
C ASN A 58 -8.48 12.59 -0.23
N PRO A 59 -7.48 13.39 0.20
CA PRO A 59 -7.68 14.48 1.15
C PRO A 59 -8.73 15.51 0.70
N GLY A 60 -9.56 15.98 1.62
CA GLY A 60 -10.62 16.95 1.38
C GLY A 60 -11.91 16.36 0.77
N SER A 61 -11.92 15.08 0.44
CA SER A 61 -13.14 14.40 -0.02
C SER A 61 -14.04 13.95 1.14
N ASN A 62 -15.32 13.76 0.86
CA ASN A 62 -16.29 13.20 1.83
C ASN A 62 -15.97 11.76 2.26
N VAL A 63 -15.07 11.07 1.56
CA VAL A 63 -14.65 9.69 1.87
C VAL A 63 -13.30 9.62 2.60
N GLU A 64 -12.63 10.75 2.84
CA GLU A 64 -11.27 10.77 3.40
C GLU A 64 -11.13 9.96 4.69
N GLN A 65 -12.06 10.13 5.64
CA GLN A 65 -12.00 9.44 6.93
C GLN A 65 -12.16 7.92 6.79
N GLY A 66 -12.99 7.48 5.83
CA GLY A 66 -13.17 6.05 5.53
C GLY A 66 -11.90 5.46 4.89
N LEU A 67 -11.35 6.17 3.91
CA LEU A 67 -10.11 5.75 3.26
C LEU A 67 -8.93 5.74 4.22
N ARG A 68 -8.81 6.75 5.10
CA ARG A 68 -7.77 6.79 6.13
C ARG A 68 -7.79 5.52 7.01
N ARG A 69 -8.94 5.15 7.56
CA ARG A 69 -9.08 3.91 8.36
C ARG A 69 -8.69 2.67 7.57
N ARG A 70 -9.08 2.60 6.28
CA ARG A 70 -8.69 1.49 5.40
C ARG A 70 -7.18 1.43 5.17
N ARG A 71 -6.53 2.58 4.90
CA ARG A 71 -5.08 2.68 4.69
C ARG A 71 -4.30 2.33 5.96
N GLU A 72 -4.80 2.73 7.14
CA GLU A 72 -4.23 2.35 8.44
C GLU A 72 -4.30 0.82 8.64
N ALA A 73 -5.45 0.19 8.38
CA ALA A 73 -5.58 -1.27 8.49
C ALA A 73 -4.70 -2.04 7.48
N GLU A 74 -4.56 -1.55 6.26
CA GLU A 74 -3.64 -2.12 5.25
C GLU A 74 -2.18 -2.00 5.70
N ALA A 75 -1.78 -0.87 6.28
CA ALA A 75 -0.44 -0.67 6.83
C ALA A 75 -0.18 -1.55 8.07
N ASP A 76 -1.16 -1.67 8.95
CA ASP A 76 -1.08 -2.54 10.13
C ASP A 76 -0.90 -4.00 9.73
N LEU A 77 -1.67 -4.48 8.74
CA LEU A 77 -1.51 -5.82 8.20
C LEU A 77 -0.11 -5.98 7.57
N PHE A 78 0.33 -5.04 6.74
CA PHE A 78 1.65 -5.12 6.09
C PHE A 78 2.80 -5.23 7.08
N LEU A 79 2.72 -4.52 8.21
CA LEU A 79 3.76 -4.50 9.25
C LEU A 79 3.58 -5.59 10.31
N LYS A 80 2.50 -6.36 10.26
CA LYS A 80 2.24 -7.44 11.21
C LYS A 80 3.30 -8.53 11.03
N PRO A 81 4.02 -8.93 12.10
CA PRO A 81 4.94 -10.06 12.06
C PRO A 81 4.27 -11.30 11.45
N TYR A 82 5.01 -11.98 10.58
CA TYR A 82 4.59 -13.23 9.98
C TYR A 82 5.44 -14.34 10.61
N VAL A 83 4.78 -15.24 11.33
CA VAL A 83 5.38 -16.41 12.00
C VAL A 83 5.15 -17.66 11.19
#